data_AF-W1WMC7-F1
#
_entry.id   AF-W1WMC7-F1
#
_cell.length_a   1.000
_cell.length_b   1.000
_cell.length_c   1.000
_cell.angle_alpha   90.00
_cell.angle_beta   90.00
_cell.angle_gamma   90.00
#
_symmetry.space_group_name_H-M   'P 1'
#
loop_
_entity.id
_entity.type
_entity.pdbx_description
1 polymer ?
#
loop_
_entity_poly.entity_id
_entity_poly.type
_entity_poly.pdbx_seq_one_letter_code
_entity_poly.pdbx_strand_id
1 'polypeptide(L)'
;KMDKWLYADITHFSQYWHYLNEQDETPGFADDMTWDFISNVNSITCNATLYDALKAMKFADFAVWSEARFSGMVKTALTLAVTTTLKELTP
;
A
#
# COMPACT_ATOMS: atom_id res chain seq x y z
N LYS A 1 11.45 2.50 22.37
CA LYS A 1 10.71 1.23 22.10
C LYS A 1 9.82 1.51 20.90
N MET A 2 9.84 0.66 19.87
CA MET A 2 9.06 0.90 18.65
C MET A 2 7.58 0.59 18.89
N ASP A 3 6.70 1.42 18.34
CA ASP A 3 5.26 1.19 18.41
C ASP A 3 4.85 -0.05 17.61
N LYS A 4 3.82 -0.77 18.10
CA LYS A 4 3.36 -2.03 17.51
C LYS A 4 2.91 -1.85 16.05
N TRP A 5 2.22 -0.76 15.74
CA TRP A 5 1.72 -0.48 14.39
C TRP A 5 2.88 -0.22 13.42
N LEU A 6 3.91 0.53 13.87
CA LEU A 6 5.09 0.84 13.06
C LEU A 6 5.90 -0.43 12.77
N TYR A 7 6.09 -1.29 13.78
CA TYR A 7 6.72 -2.59 13.60
C TYR A 7 5.94 -3.48 12.62
N ALA A 8 4.60 -3.50 12.73
CA ALA A 8 3.76 -4.27 11.83
C ALA A 8 3.90 -3.77 10.37
N ASP A 9 3.83 -2.46 10.14
CA ASP A 9 3.99 -1.88 8.80
C ASP A 9 5.33 -2.27 8.18
N ILE A 10 6.44 -2.05 8.90
CA ILE A 10 7.79 -2.40 8.42
C ILE A 10 7.89 -3.90 8.10
N THR A 11 7.30 -4.75 8.95
CA THR A 11 7.30 -6.20 8.75
C THR A 11 6.53 -6.59 7.49
N HIS A 12 5.34 -6.01 7.26
CA HIS A 12 4.58 -6.27 6.03
C HIS A 12 5.35 -5.81 4.77
N PHE A 13 6.00 -4.64 4.81
CA PHE A 13 6.84 -4.18 3.69
C PHE A 13 7.99 -5.16 3.40
N SER A 14 8.66 -5.65 4.44
CA SER A 14 9.74 -6.64 4.29
C SER A 14 9.22 -7.96 3.73
N GLN A 15 8.12 -8.50 4.27
CA GLN A 15 7.50 -9.74 3.79
C GLN A 15 7.08 -9.63 2.32
N TYR A 16 6.45 -8.51 1.95
CA TYR A 16 6.02 -8.28 0.59
C TYR A 16 7.22 -8.16 -0.36
N TRP A 17 8.27 -7.45 0.03
CA TRP A 17 9.52 -7.39 -0.74
C TRP A 17 10.18 -8.77 -0.91
N HIS A 18 10.22 -9.59 0.13
CA HIS A 18 10.74 -10.96 0.03
C HIS A 18 9.91 -11.79 -0.96
N TYR A 19 8.58 -11.74 -0.84
CA TYR A 19 7.67 -12.40 -1.77
C TYR A 19 7.93 -11.97 -3.22
N LEU A 20 8.03 -10.66 -3.49
CA LEU A 20 8.28 -10.12 -4.82
C LEU A 20 9.62 -10.59 -5.43
N ASN A 21 10.69 -10.71 -4.63
CA ASN A 21 11.99 -11.18 -5.12
C ASN A 21 12.04 -12.68 -5.39
N GLU A 22 11.13 -13.46 -4.79
CA GLU A 22 11.04 -14.90 -5.01
C GLU A 22 10.14 -15.26 -6.21
N GLN A 23 9.35 -14.29 -6.73
CA GLN A 23 8.50 -14.52 -7.90
C GLN A 23 9.27 -14.27 -9.21
N ASP A 24 8.97 -15.09 -10.22
CA ASP A 24 9.49 -14.93 -11.59
C ASP A 24 8.78 -13.77 -12.33
N GLU A 25 7.48 -13.57 -12.05
CA GLU A 25 6.68 -12.43 -12.50
C GLU A 25 6.23 -11.60 -11.30
N THR A 26 6.63 -10.33 -11.27
CA THR A 26 6.29 -9.41 -10.18
C THR A 26 4.87 -8.87 -10.33
N PRO A 27 4.01 -8.99 -9.30
CA PRO A 27 2.71 -8.34 -9.25
C PRO A 27 2.77 -6.84 -9.56
N GLY A 28 1.81 -6.37 -10.35
CA GLY A 28 1.56 -4.97 -10.65
C GLY A 28 0.83 -4.23 -9.53
N PHE A 29 0.79 -2.90 -9.61
CA PHE A 29 0.13 -2.06 -8.60
C PHE A 29 -1.39 -2.21 -8.55
N ALA A 30 -2.01 -2.67 -9.64
CA ALA A 30 -3.45 -2.88 -9.72
C ALA A 30 -3.89 -4.31 -9.31
N ASP A 31 -2.93 -5.21 -9.10
CA ASP A 31 -3.19 -6.62 -8.84
C ASP A 31 -3.76 -6.84 -7.43
N ASP A 32 -4.55 -7.90 -7.27
CA ASP A 32 -5.21 -8.23 -6.00
C ASP A 32 -4.20 -8.49 -4.88
N MET A 33 -3.06 -9.09 -5.20
CA MET A 33 -1.98 -9.30 -4.23
C MET A 33 -1.46 -7.97 -3.65
N THR A 34 -1.32 -6.94 -4.49
CA THR A 34 -0.91 -5.60 -4.04
C THR A 34 -2.00 -4.93 -3.22
N TRP A 35 -3.27 -5.14 -3.58
CA TRP A 35 -4.42 -4.65 -2.82
C TRP A 35 -4.48 -5.24 -1.40
N ASP A 36 -4.27 -6.55 -1.28
CA ASP A 36 -4.24 -7.24 0.01
C ASP A 36 -3.09 -6.73 0.87
N PHE A 37 -1.91 -6.51 0.28
CA PHE A 37 -0.78 -5.91 0.98
C PHE A 37 -1.11 -4.51 1.53
N ILE A 38 -1.56 -3.56 0.70
CA ILE A 38 -1.83 -2.19 1.16
C ILE A 38 -2.98 -2.12 2.17
N SER A 39 -3.91 -3.08 2.13
CA SER A 39 -5.00 -3.20 3.09
C SER A 39 -4.56 -3.69 4.48
N ASN A 40 -3.31 -4.15 4.62
CA ASN A 40 -2.71 -4.57 5.90
C ASN A 40 -1.67 -3.55 6.43
N VAL A 41 -1.44 -2.43 5.74
CA VAL A 41 -0.52 -1.36 6.16
C VAL A 41 -1.29 -0.29 6.95
N ASN A 42 -0.99 -0.15 8.25
CA ASN A 42 -1.69 0.75 9.18
C ASN A 42 -1.59 2.22 8.76
N SER A 43 -0.42 2.67 8.32
CA SER A 43 -0.23 4.05 7.84
C SER A 43 -1.10 4.40 6.62
N ILE A 44 -1.55 3.39 5.86
CA ILE A 44 -2.52 3.56 4.76
C ILE A 44 -3.95 3.47 5.31
N THR A 45 -4.28 2.40 6.03
CA THR A 45 -5.67 2.13 6.47
C THR A 45 -6.17 3.14 7.51
N CYS A 46 -5.29 3.72 8.33
CA CYS A 46 -5.63 4.79 9.27
C CYS A 46 -5.81 6.15 8.58
N ASN A 47 -5.36 6.33 7.34
CA ASN A 47 -5.64 7.52 6.55
C ASN A 47 -6.99 7.34 5.83
N ALA A 48 -8.08 7.60 6.55
CA ALA A 48 -9.45 7.35 6.07
C ALA A 48 -9.72 7.95 4.67
N THR A 49 -9.37 9.23 4.47
CA THR A 49 -9.58 9.91 3.17
C THR A 49 -8.85 9.21 2.02
N LEU A 50 -7.59 8.81 2.24
CA LEU A 50 -6.80 8.10 1.23
C LEU A 50 -7.35 6.69 0.99
N TYR A 51 -7.63 5.94 2.05
CA TYR A 51 -8.04 4.54 1.95
C TYR A 51 -9.46 4.40 1.39
N ASP A 52 -10.38 5.32 1.72
CA ASP A 52 -11.71 5.35 1.14
C ASP A 52 -11.67 5.71 -0.35
N ALA A 53 -10.79 6.63 -0.76
CA ALA A 53 -10.57 6.93 -2.18
C ALA A 53 -10.01 5.70 -2.93
N LEU A 54 -9.05 4.99 -2.33
CA LEU A 54 -8.51 3.75 -2.89
C LEU A 54 -9.59 2.67 -3.06
N LYS A 55 -10.43 2.43 -2.05
CA LYS A 55 -11.55 1.48 -2.14
C LYS A 55 -12.54 1.90 -3.22
N ALA A 56 -12.92 3.17 -3.27
CA ALA A 56 -13.84 3.69 -4.28
C ALA A 56 -13.30 3.46 -5.70
N MET A 57 -11.99 3.62 -5.91
CA MET A 57 -11.36 3.35 -7.21
C MET A 57 -11.24 1.85 -7.51
N LYS A 58 -10.84 1.03 -6.53
CA LYS A 58 -10.67 -0.43 -6.70
C LYS A 58 -11.98 -1.13 -7.08
N PHE A 59 -13.11 -0.68 -6.55
CA PHE A 59 -14.42 -1.29 -6.78
C PHE A 59 -15.29 -0.53 -7.78
N ALA A 60 -14.77 0.52 -8.41
CA ALA A 60 -15.47 1.21 -9.49
C ALA A 60 -15.35 0.44 -10.81
N ASP A 61 -16.27 0.74 -11.72
CA ASP A 61 -16.20 0.28 -13.12
C ASP A 61 -14.97 0.87 -13.82
N PHE A 62 -14.34 0.08 -14.69
CA PHE A 62 -13.25 0.50 -15.58
C PHE A 62 -13.61 1.73 -16.45
N ALA A 63 -14.90 1.95 -16.72
CA ALA A 63 -15.37 3.16 -17.40
C ALA A 63 -15.13 4.45 -16.59
N VAL A 64 -14.99 4.36 -15.27
CA VAL A 64 -14.82 5.50 -14.35
C VAL A 64 -13.34 5.71 -14.02
N TRP A 65 -12.57 4.64 -13.87
CA TRP A 65 -11.14 4.70 -13.54
C TRP A 65 -10.33 3.75 -14.41
N SER A 66 -9.33 4.29 -15.10
CA SER A 66 -8.34 3.46 -15.78
C SER A 66 -7.42 2.78 -14.78
N GLU A 67 -6.95 1.58 -15.13
CA GLU A 67 -5.97 0.82 -14.33
C GLU A 67 -4.70 1.64 -14.03
N ALA A 68 -4.24 2.44 -15.01
CA ALA A 68 -3.12 3.35 -14.86
C ALA A 68 -3.37 4.41 -13.76
N ARG A 69 -4.60 4.90 -13.65
CA ARG A 69 -4.98 5.90 -12.65
C ARG A 69 -5.09 5.28 -11.26
N PHE A 70 -5.66 4.09 -11.15
CA PHE A 70 -5.66 3.33 -9.89
C PHE A 70 -4.23 3.00 -9.44
N SER A 71 -3.39 2.50 -10.34
CA SER A 71 -1.97 2.24 -10.08
C SER A 71 -1.22 3.48 -9.59
N GLY A 72 -1.52 4.65 -10.16
CA GLY A 72 -0.98 5.93 -9.70
C GLY A 72 -1.37 6.24 -8.25
N MET A 73 -2.63 6.00 -7.87
CA MET A 73 -3.10 6.22 -6.50
C MET A 73 -2.47 5.24 -5.50
N VAL A 74 -2.32 3.97 -5.88
CA VAL A 74 -1.62 2.96 -5.06
C VAL A 74 -0.17 3.37 -4.82
N LYS A 75 0.54 3.84 -5.86
CA LYS A 75 1.91 4.38 -5.70
C LYS A 75 1.97 5.57 -4.74
N THR A 76 1.01 6.49 -4.80
CA THR A 76 0.91 7.60 -3.85
C THR A 76 0.73 7.09 -2.42
N ALA A 77 -0.15 6.12 -2.21
CA ALA A 77 -0.38 5.55 -0.88
C ALA A 77 0.86 4.87 -0.30
N LEU A 78 1.56 4.06 -1.11
CA LEU A 78 2.83 3.44 -0.72
C LEU A 78 3.90 4.48 -0.39
N THR A 79 4.00 5.54 -1.19
CA THR A 79 4.96 6.64 -0.94
C THR A 79 4.67 7.32 0.39
N LEU A 80 3.40 7.61 0.69
CA LEU A 80 2.99 8.21 1.96
C LEU A 80 3.25 7.27 3.14
N ALA A 81 3.00 5.96 2.98
CA ALA A 81 3.29 4.96 4.01
C ALA A 81 4.78 4.92 4.37
N VAL A 82 5.66 4.78 3.37
CA VAL A 82 7.12 4.78 3.59
C VAL A 82 7.59 6.10 4.19
N THR A 83 7.07 7.24 3.71
CA THR A 83 7.42 8.55 4.26
C THR A 83 6.98 8.70 5.73
N THR A 84 5.83 8.15 6.09
CA THR A 84 5.32 8.15 7.47
C THR A 84 6.21 7.28 8.36
N THR A 85 6.52 6.06 7.91
CA THR A 85 7.47 5.17 8.60
C THR A 85 8.82 5.84 8.84
N LEU A 86 9.39 6.50 7.83
CA LEU A 86 10.67 7.20 7.96
C LEU A 86 10.60 8.35 8.99
N LYS A 87 9.54 9.15 8.98
CA LYS A 87 9.35 10.23 9.95
C LYS A 87 9.31 9.72 11.39
N GLU A 88 8.64 8.60 11.64
CA GLU A 88 8.56 8.01 12.98
C GLU A 88 9.87 7.34 13.44
N LEU A 89 10.73 6.95 12.49
CA LEU A 89 12.06 6.40 12.80
C LEU A 89 13.13 7.49 13.02
N THR A 90 12.92 8.69 12.49
CA THR A 90 13.78 9.87 12.69
C THR A 90 12.98 11.03 13.31
N PRO A 91 12.63 10.94 14.61
CA PRO A 91 11.80 11.94 15.27
C PRO A 91 12.47 13.31 15.37
#